data_AF-A0A7K1KNP6-F1
#
_entry.id   AF-A0A7K1KNP6-F1
#
_cell.length_a   1.000
_cell.length_b   1.000
_cell.length_c   1.000
_cell.angle_alpha   90.00
_cell.angle_beta   90.00
_cell.angle_gamma   90.00
#
_symmetry.space_group_name_H-M   'P 1'
#
loop_
_entity.id
_entity.type
_entity.pdbx_description
1 polymer ?
#
loop_
_entity_poly.entity_id
_entity_poly.type
_entity_poly.pdbx_seq_one_letter_code
_entity_poly.pdbx_strand_id
1 'polypeptide(L)'
;MDADTLLLLGAGTGALFLLKWLLGRRKVTVYRISPGSLKRSKDVMLRVLPLVEDGAEHPLDDTALPCDKTTIKSAAKILAYHFWKQKQHEELDRVKLCFVSLSRFQNRDLDPEARERLQGRERARLVQEFDCFIAHATVPKK
;
A
#
# COMPACT_ATOMS: atom_id res chain seq x y z
N MET A 1 12.79 -40.68 37.75
CA MET A 1 12.18 -39.97 36.61
C MET A 1 10.77 -40.48 36.54
N ASP A 2 9.84 -39.66 37.01
CA ASP A 2 8.50 -40.14 37.35
C ASP A 2 7.60 -40.04 36.12
N ALA A 3 6.61 -40.93 36.03
CA ALA A 3 5.68 -40.96 34.89
C ALA A 3 5.00 -39.61 34.67
N ASP A 4 4.74 -38.88 35.75
CA ASP A 4 4.15 -37.54 35.74
C ASP A 4 5.06 -36.51 35.05
N THR A 5 6.38 -36.63 35.17
CA THR A 5 7.33 -35.71 34.53
C THR A 5 7.37 -35.93 33.02
N LEU A 6 7.25 -37.18 32.56
CA LEU A 6 7.16 -37.52 31.14
C LEU A 6 5.82 -37.07 30.53
N LEU A 7 4.73 -37.17 31.28
CA LEU A 7 3.40 -36.76 30.85
C LEU A 7 3.30 -35.23 30.72
N LEU A 8 3.89 -34.49 31.65
CA LEU A 8 3.99 -33.02 31.60
C LEU A 8 4.83 -32.54 30.40
N LEU A 9 5.97 -33.19 30.14
CA LEU A 9 6.82 -32.88 28.99
C LEU A 9 6.10 -33.17 27.66
N GLY A 10 5.46 -34.34 27.54
CA GLY A 10 4.69 -34.73 26.35
C GLY A 10 3.56 -33.76 26.05
N ALA A 11 2.77 -33.38 27.07
CA ALA A 11 1.68 -32.43 26.95
C ALA A 11 2.18 -31.03 26.54
N GLY A 12 3.30 -30.57 27.10
CA GLY A 12 3.92 -29.30 26.74
C GLY A 12 4.37 -29.25 25.28
N THR A 13 5.04 -30.31 24.79
CA THR A 13 5.43 -30.40 23.38
C THR A 13 4.24 -30.46 22.44
N GLY A 14 3.18 -31.19 22.79
CA GLY A 14 1.95 -31.27 21.99
C GLY A 14 1.25 -29.92 21.87
N ALA A 15 1.16 -29.18 22.97
CA ALA A 15 0.57 -27.84 23.00
C ALA A 15 1.35 -26.85 22.12
N LEU A 16 2.69 -26.87 22.18
CA LEU A 16 3.54 -26.02 21.33
C LEU A 16 3.38 -26.35 19.84
N PHE A 17 3.22 -27.63 19.50
CA PHE A 17 3.02 -28.06 18.11
C PHE A 17 1.67 -27.60 17.57
N LEU A 18 0.61 -27.73 18.38
CA LEU A 18 -0.73 -27.21 18.06
C LEU A 18 -0.73 -25.69 17.89
N LEU A 19 -0.04 -24.96 18.78
CA LEU A 19 0.10 -23.51 18.70
C LEU A 19 0.81 -23.09 17.40
N LYS A 20 1.92 -23.76 17.06
CA LYS A 20 2.65 -23.53 15.80
C LYS A 20 1.78 -23.84 14.57
N TRP A 21 0.98 -24.90 14.62
CA TRP A 21 0.08 -25.26 13.53
C TRP A 21 -1.06 -24.25 13.32
N LEU A 22 -1.63 -23.73 14.41
CA LEU A 22 -2.63 -22.67 14.36
C LEU A 22 -2.05 -21.34 13.83
N LEU A 23 -0.82 -21.00 14.25
CA LEU A 23 -0.10 -19.82 13.76
C LEU A 23 0.31 -19.93 12.27
N GLY A 24 0.59 -21.15 11.79
CA GLY A 24 1.01 -21.41 10.41
C GLY A 24 -0.12 -21.38 9.37
N ARG A 25 -1.39 -21.41 9.78
CA ARG A 25 -2.56 -21.43 8.87
C ARG A 25 -2.94 -20.07 8.25
N ARG A 26 -2.04 -19.09 8.24
CA ARG A 26 -2.31 -17.82 7.54
C ARG A 26 -2.35 -18.07 6.03
N LYS A 27 -3.57 -18.08 5.46
CA LYS A 27 -3.77 -18.16 4.01
C LYS A 27 -2.94 -17.06 3.32
N VAL A 28 -2.03 -17.51 2.45
CA VAL A 28 -1.14 -16.63 1.70
C VAL A 28 -1.86 -16.17 0.45
N THR A 29 -2.41 -14.96 0.48
CA THR A 29 -2.92 -14.31 -0.73
C THR A 29 -1.74 -13.90 -1.59
N VAL A 30 -1.45 -14.67 -2.64
CA VAL A 30 -0.45 -14.29 -3.66
C VAL A 30 -1.12 -13.33 -4.62
N TYR A 31 -0.66 -12.08 -4.65
CA TYR A 31 -1.11 -11.10 -5.64
C TYR A 31 -0.58 -11.48 -7.02
N ARG A 32 -1.36 -12.22 -7.80
CA ARG A 32 -1.11 -12.40 -9.24
C ARG A 32 -1.64 -11.17 -9.98
N ILE A 33 -0.76 -10.23 -10.30
CA ILE A 33 -1.09 -9.12 -11.18
C ILE A 33 -1.19 -9.66 -12.60
N SER A 34 -2.38 -9.56 -13.20
CA SER A 34 -2.57 -9.89 -14.60
C SER A 34 -1.89 -8.84 -15.49
N PRO A 35 -1.33 -9.20 -16.66
CA PRO A 35 -0.74 -8.24 -17.59
C PRO A 35 -1.74 -7.17 -18.04
N GLY A 36 -3.03 -7.52 -18.15
CA GLY A 36 -4.09 -6.56 -18.46
C GLY A 36 -4.37 -5.57 -17.32
N SER A 37 -4.22 -5.99 -16.06
CA SER A 37 -4.30 -5.06 -14.92
C SER A 37 -3.10 -4.12 -14.91
N LEU A 38 -1.90 -4.62 -15.19
CA LEU A 38 -0.70 -3.78 -15.26
C LEU A 38 -0.81 -2.71 -16.35
N LYS A 39 -1.26 -3.08 -17.56
CA LYS A 39 -1.46 -2.13 -18.66
C LYS A 39 -2.46 -1.04 -18.29
N ARG A 40 -3.62 -1.43 -17.74
CA ARG A 40 -4.63 -0.46 -17.26
C ARG A 40 -4.09 0.46 -16.18
N SER A 41 -3.34 -0.07 -15.23
CA SER A 41 -2.72 0.76 -14.18
C SER A 41 -1.70 1.75 -14.74
N LYS A 42 -0.92 1.35 -15.75
CA LYS A 42 -0.02 2.29 -16.47
C LYS A 42 -0.81 3.38 -17.18
N ASP A 43 -1.88 3.03 -17.89
CA ASP A 43 -2.70 4.00 -18.63
C ASP A 43 -3.34 5.03 -17.71
N VAL A 44 -3.82 4.61 -16.52
CA VAL A 44 -4.34 5.54 -15.49
C VAL A 44 -3.24 6.47 -15.00
N MET A 45 -2.07 5.93 -14.66
CA MET A 45 -0.98 6.72 -14.09
C MET A 45 -0.39 7.71 -15.10
N LEU A 46 -0.31 7.35 -16.39
CA LEU A 46 0.13 8.26 -17.46
C LEU A 46 -0.76 9.49 -17.61
N ARG A 47 -2.06 9.38 -17.28
CA ARG A 47 -2.99 10.51 -17.30
C ARG A 47 -2.84 11.39 -16.06
N VAL A 48 -2.45 10.81 -14.93
CA VAL A 48 -2.33 11.52 -13.65
C VAL A 48 -0.98 12.19 -13.51
N LEU A 49 0.12 11.55 -13.94
CA LEU A 49 1.49 12.04 -13.78
C LEU A 49 1.68 13.52 -14.16
N PRO A 50 1.18 14.02 -15.31
CA PRO A 50 1.34 15.42 -15.69
C PRO A 50 0.73 16.43 -14.70
N LEU A 51 -0.28 16.01 -13.92
CA LEU A 51 -0.96 16.87 -12.93
C LEU A 51 -0.21 16.93 -11.59
N VAL A 52 0.82 16.10 -11.43
CA VAL A 52 1.42 15.79 -10.13
C VAL A 52 2.93 15.96 -10.12
N GLU A 53 3.59 15.86 -11.28
CA GLU A 53 5.04 16.02 -11.45
C GLU A 53 5.52 17.48 -11.54
N ASP A 54 4.60 18.45 -11.50
CA ASP A 54 4.92 19.88 -11.52
C ASP A 54 5.73 20.35 -10.28
N GLY A 55 5.87 19.49 -9.26
CA GLY A 55 6.60 19.79 -8.02
C GLY A 55 5.93 20.86 -7.16
N ALA A 56 4.74 21.32 -7.54
CA ALA A 56 4.00 22.31 -6.80
C ALA A 56 3.35 21.68 -5.55
N GLU A 57 3.17 22.48 -4.50
CA GLU A 57 2.41 22.03 -3.30
C GLU A 57 1.00 22.62 -3.24
N HIS A 58 0.64 23.41 -4.25
CA HIS A 58 -0.62 24.16 -4.29
C HIS A 58 -1.83 23.21 -4.33
N PRO A 59 -2.90 23.49 -3.55
CA PRO A 59 -4.13 22.73 -3.59
C PRO A 59 -4.78 22.77 -4.98
N LEU A 60 -5.19 21.60 -5.47
CA LEU A 60 -5.93 21.43 -6.73
C LEU A 60 -7.38 21.03 -6.44
N ASP A 61 -8.23 21.19 -7.44
CA ASP A 61 -9.63 20.75 -7.39
C ASP A 61 -9.71 19.25 -7.69
N ASP A 62 -10.46 18.50 -6.88
CA ASP A 62 -10.67 17.05 -7.07
C ASP A 62 -11.30 16.71 -8.44
N THR A 63 -12.09 17.64 -9.00
CA THR A 63 -12.70 17.48 -10.33
C THR A 63 -11.68 17.51 -11.48
N ALA A 64 -10.46 17.98 -11.22
CA ALA A 64 -9.38 17.96 -12.21
C ALA A 64 -8.78 16.56 -12.42
N LEU A 65 -9.08 15.59 -11.55
CA LEU A 65 -8.59 14.23 -11.69
C LEU A 65 -9.30 13.50 -12.84
N PRO A 66 -8.56 12.74 -13.68
CA PRO A 66 -9.15 11.98 -14.78
C PRO A 66 -9.97 10.77 -14.31
N CYS A 67 -9.75 10.33 -13.06
CA CYS A 67 -10.40 9.19 -12.42
C CYS A 67 -10.53 9.47 -10.93
N ASP A 68 -11.38 8.70 -10.24
CA ASP A 68 -11.51 8.74 -8.80
C ASP A 68 -10.18 8.42 -8.08
N LYS A 69 -9.93 9.08 -6.95
CA LYS A 69 -8.74 8.85 -6.13
C LYS A 69 -8.55 7.37 -5.78
N THR A 70 -9.63 6.62 -5.58
CA THR A 70 -9.55 5.18 -5.24
C THR A 70 -8.98 4.34 -6.38
N THR A 71 -9.39 4.58 -7.62
CA THR A 71 -8.83 3.94 -8.82
C THR A 71 -7.36 4.29 -8.99
N ILE A 72 -6.98 5.56 -8.83
CA ILE A 72 -5.59 6.01 -8.96
C ILE A 72 -4.72 5.34 -7.89
N LYS A 73 -5.18 5.33 -6.63
CA LYS A 73 -4.47 4.65 -5.53
C LYS A 73 -4.27 3.16 -5.80
N SER A 74 -5.28 2.49 -6.34
CA SER A 74 -5.20 1.07 -6.71
C SER A 74 -4.18 0.84 -7.84
N ALA A 75 -4.23 1.67 -8.89
CA ALA A 75 -3.28 1.61 -10.00
C ALA A 75 -1.83 1.83 -9.54
N ALA A 76 -1.59 2.84 -8.71
CA ALA A 76 -0.30 3.12 -8.12
C ALA A 76 0.23 1.95 -7.29
N LYS A 77 -0.59 1.32 -6.44
CA LYS A 77 -0.17 0.14 -5.65
C LYS A 77 0.24 -1.05 -6.52
N ILE A 78 -0.49 -1.30 -7.62
CA ILE A 78 -0.15 -2.35 -8.60
C ILE A 78 1.22 -2.08 -9.23
N LEU A 79 1.46 -0.84 -9.68
CA LEU A 79 2.75 -0.45 -10.25
C LEU A 79 3.88 -0.48 -9.23
N ALA A 80 3.62 -0.02 -8.01
CA ALA A 80 4.59 -0.01 -6.92
C ALA A 80 5.06 -1.44 -6.59
N TYR A 81 4.15 -2.41 -6.51
CA TYR A 81 4.52 -3.82 -6.34
C TYR A 81 5.34 -4.35 -7.53
N HIS A 82 4.94 -4.00 -8.75
CA HIS A 82 5.65 -4.41 -9.96
C HIS A 82 7.09 -3.87 -10.00
N PHE A 83 7.28 -2.56 -9.75
CA PHE A 83 8.58 -1.92 -9.74
C PHE A 83 9.47 -2.39 -8.58
N TRP A 84 8.89 -2.61 -7.40
CA TRP A 84 9.60 -3.23 -6.29
C TRP A 84 10.12 -4.62 -6.68
N LYS A 85 9.27 -5.47 -7.27
CA LYS A 85 9.66 -6.83 -7.70
C LYS A 85 10.78 -6.80 -8.75
N GLN A 86 10.81 -5.77 -9.59
CA GLN A 86 11.84 -5.56 -10.62
C GLN A 86 13.08 -4.79 -10.12
N LYS A 87 13.13 -4.42 -8.83
CA LYS A 87 14.20 -3.60 -8.22
C LYS A 87 14.39 -2.23 -8.91
N GLN A 88 13.32 -1.67 -9.47
CA GLN A 88 13.31 -0.34 -10.07
C GLN A 88 12.98 0.69 -8.99
N HIS A 89 14.00 1.10 -8.22
CA HIS A 89 13.83 1.99 -7.08
C HIS A 89 13.39 3.40 -7.47
N GLU A 90 13.95 3.95 -8.56
CA GLU A 90 13.59 5.29 -9.06
C GLU A 90 12.11 5.37 -9.47
N GLU A 91 11.62 4.39 -10.23
CA GLU A 91 10.21 4.32 -10.63
C GLU A 91 9.27 4.11 -9.44
N LEU A 92 9.72 3.34 -8.43
CA LEU A 92 8.97 3.16 -7.20
C LEU A 92 8.82 4.48 -6.43
N ASP A 93 9.89 5.27 -6.32
CA ASP A 93 9.87 6.59 -5.67
C ASP A 93 8.98 7.57 -6.45
N ARG A 94 9.01 7.51 -7.78
CA ARG A 94 8.16 8.31 -8.66
C ARG A 94 6.67 7.99 -8.46
N VAL A 95 6.33 6.70 -8.36
CA VAL A 95 4.97 6.25 -8.03
C VAL A 95 4.57 6.66 -6.62
N LYS A 96 5.48 6.58 -5.64
CA LYS A 96 5.24 7.04 -4.27
C LYS A 96 4.93 8.54 -4.24
N LEU A 97 5.73 9.35 -4.93
CA LEU A 97 5.52 10.79 -5.03
C LEU A 97 4.14 11.08 -5.65
N CYS A 98 3.80 10.44 -6.76
CA CYS A 98 2.49 10.58 -7.39
C CYS A 98 1.34 10.18 -6.45
N PHE A 99 1.49 9.08 -5.71
CA PHE A 99 0.48 8.61 -4.76
C PHE A 99 0.24 9.61 -3.63
N VAL A 100 1.32 10.17 -3.06
CA VAL A 100 1.26 11.10 -1.94
C VAL A 100 0.69 12.45 -2.38
N SER A 101 1.09 12.94 -3.55
CA SER A 101 0.63 14.22 -4.07
C SER A 101 -0.86 14.23 -4.46
N LEU A 102 -1.55 13.08 -4.46
CA LEU A 102 -3.01 13.03 -4.49
C LEU A 102 -3.66 13.80 -3.34
N SER A 103 -2.94 14.05 -2.24
CA SER A 103 -3.42 14.90 -1.14
C SER A 103 -3.68 16.34 -1.55
N ARG A 104 -3.12 16.82 -2.67
CA ARG A 104 -3.33 18.19 -3.17
C ARG A 104 -4.75 18.38 -3.70
N PHE A 105 -5.37 17.33 -4.22
CA PHE A 105 -6.70 17.38 -4.80
C PHE A 105 -7.73 17.40 -3.67
N GLN A 106 -8.41 18.53 -3.47
CA GLN A 106 -9.37 18.75 -2.39
C GLN A 106 -10.66 19.32 -2.95
N ASN A 107 -11.75 19.19 -2.18
CA ASN A 107 -12.98 19.88 -2.54
C ASN A 107 -12.75 21.41 -2.47
N ARG A 108 -13.12 22.10 -3.56
CA ARG A 108 -13.03 23.55 -3.69
C ARG A 108 -14.00 24.31 -2.78
N ASP A 109 -15.08 23.66 -2.36
CA ASP A 109 -16.11 24.26 -1.49
C ASP A 109 -15.64 24.48 -0.05
N LEU A 110 -14.47 23.94 0.31
CA LEU A 110 -13.90 24.07 1.64
C LEU A 110 -13.11 25.37 1.79
N ASP A 111 -13.14 25.94 2.99
CA ASP A 111 -12.33 27.10 3.35
C ASP A 111 -10.83 26.84 3.09
N PRO A 112 -10.06 27.84 2.63
CA PRO A 112 -8.64 27.66 2.31
C PRO A 112 -7.82 27.06 3.46
N GLU A 113 -8.04 27.53 4.69
CA GLU A 113 -7.35 27.03 5.88
C GLU A 113 -7.77 25.59 6.21
N ALA A 114 -9.04 25.24 6.01
CA ALA A 114 -9.51 23.86 6.17
C ALA A 114 -8.91 22.93 5.11
N ARG A 115 -8.76 23.40 3.86
CA ARG A 115 -8.12 22.65 2.77
C ARG A 115 -6.66 22.34 3.06
N GLU A 116 -5.88 23.30 3.52
CA GLU A 116 -4.47 23.08 3.87
C GLU A 116 -4.30 22.08 5.01
N ARG A 117 -5.11 22.21 6.07
CA ARG A 117 -5.09 21.26 7.20
C ARG A 117 -5.48 19.85 6.75
N LEU A 118 -6.48 19.71 5.89
CA LEU A 118 -6.90 18.43 5.34
C LEU A 118 -5.84 17.83 4.41
N GLN A 119 -5.24 18.63 3.53
CA GLN A 119 -4.13 18.22 2.67
C GLN A 119 -2.97 17.68 3.50
N GLY A 120 -2.56 18.37 4.58
CA GLY A 120 -1.47 17.91 5.45
C GLY A 120 -1.78 16.56 6.12
N ARG A 121 -3.01 16.40 6.64
CA ARG A 121 -3.47 15.14 7.24
C ARG A 121 -3.56 14.01 6.20
N GLU A 122 -4.09 14.29 5.03
CA GLU A 122 -4.21 13.32 3.95
C GLU A 122 -2.83 12.92 3.43
N ARG A 123 -1.89 13.86 3.26
CA ARG A 123 -0.51 13.58 2.86
C ARG A 123 0.16 12.59 3.82
N ALA A 124 0.10 12.86 5.13
CA ALA A 124 0.66 11.97 6.14
C ALA A 124 0.02 10.57 6.10
N ARG A 125 -1.31 10.51 5.96
CA ARG A 125 -2.05 9.25 5.83
C ARG A 125 -1.64 8.47 4.57
N LEU A 126 -1.48 9.13 3.42
CA LEU A 126 -1.10 8.50 2.16
C LEU A 126 0.34 7.98 2.20
N VAL A 127 1.27 8.71 2.81
CA VAL A 127 2.64 8.22 3.05
C VAL A 127 2.61 6.93 3.86
N GLN A 128 1.91 6.94 5.01
CA GLN A 128 1.81 5.76 5.87
C GLN A 128 1.13 4.58 5.15
N GLU A 129 0.07 4.85 4.40
CA GLU A 129 -0.66 3.84 3.63
C GLU A 129 0.24 3.17 2.59
N PHE A 130 1.04 3.96 1.87
CA PHE A 130 1.97 3.45 0.86
C PHE A 130 3.09 2.62 1.49
N ASP A 131 3.72 3.14 2.55
CA ASP A 131 4.81 2.45 3.24
C ASP A 131 4.35 1.14 3.87
N CYS A 132 3.14 1.14 4.47
CA CYS A 132 2.49 -0.07 4.99
C CYS A 132 2.19 -1.08 3.89
N PHE A 133 1.70 -0.61 2.73
CA PHE A 133 1.43 -1.48 1.58
C PHE A 133 2.70 -2.16 1.08
N ILE A 134 3.77 -1.39 0.87
CA ILE A 134 5.06 -1.94 0.44
C ILE A 134 5.55 -2.93 1.49
N ALA A 135 5.70 -2.53 2.75
CA ALA A 135 6.16 -3.43 3.81
C ALA A 135 5.41 -4.79 3.83
N HIS A 136 4.08 -4.78 3.68
CA HIS A 136 3.29 -6.01 3.62
C HIS A 136 3.44 -6.78 2.30
N ALA A 137 3.56 -6.10 1.17
CA ALA A 137 3.69 -6.72 -0.13
C ALA A 137 5.10 -7.31 -0.37
N THR A 138 6.11 -6.79 0.34
CA THR A 138 7.51 -7.19 0.22
C THR A 138 7.93 -8.30 1.16
N VAL A 139 7.19 -8.55 2.24
CA VAL A 139 7.51 -9.66 3.16
C VAL A 139 7.32 -10.99 2.42
N PRO A 140 8.40 -11.74 2.12
CA PRO A 140 8.26 -13.08 1.59
C PRO A 140 7.61 -13.91 2.69
N LYS A 141 6.40 -14.40 2.43
CA LYS A 141 5.77 -15.36 3.34
C LYS A 141 6.52 -16.67 3.21
N LYS A 142 7.49 -16.89 4.12
CA LYS A 142 8.13 -18.19 4.37
C LYS A 142 7.10 -19.23 4.78
#